data_AF-A0A3M2T1N9-F1
#
_entry.id   AF-A0A3M2T1N9-F1
#
_cell.length_a   1.000
_cell.length_b   1.000
_cell.length_c   1.000
_cell.angle_alpha   90.00
_cell.angle_beta   90.00
_cell.angle_gamma   90.00
#
_symmetry.space_group_name_H-M   'P 1'
#
loop_
_entity.id
_entity.type
_entity.pdbx_description
1 polymer ?
#
loop_
_entity_poly.entity_id
_entity_poly.type
_entity_poly.pdbx_seq_one_letter_code
_entity_poly.pdbx_strand_id
1 'polypeptide(L)'
;MKVLGFTPYHMVEVIKEGHMKVLQEATIAQLNRFSGIQRYDKADFDKWMGNFDCAVEIPSFMGMHYLRSYAEDPGIRFILTERDPSRWCRSFDNTAGYVVDLARTFPTCVLKYFDVTLRDFLYLNQILYWAFSDGANPGDPNSDAAMRRNYIEYIQSVKEAVPKDRLLVVNLEDGLGWEQICPFLEMSVPDEKYPGRNTPEDFRVLVSSIMTPKLQAAALRLSMVAVPVVGVFSYVGWRLLSKSA
;
A
#
# COMPACT_ATOMS: atom_id res chain seq x y z
N MET A 1 -1.62 10.02 15.95
CA MET A 1 -0.38 10.71 15.59
C MET A 1 -0.61 12.19 15.27
N LYS A 2 -1.35 12.59 14.22
CA LYS A 2 -1.61 14.02 13.92
C LYS A 2 -2.15 14.85 15.10
N VAL A 3 -3.13 14.31 15.84
CA VAL A 3 -3.68 14.95 17.06
C VAL A 3 -2.60 15.18 18.14
N LEU A 4 -1.59 14.31 18.19
CA LEU A 4 -0.47 14.43 19.13
C LEU A 4 0.65 15.34 18.58
N GLY A 5 0.43 16.04 17.47
CA GLY A 5 1.42 16.97 16.88
C GLY A 5 2.46 16.33 15.96
N PHE A 6 2.38 15.02 15.71
CA PHE A 6 3.24 14.35 14.74
C PHE A 6 2.80 14.60 13.29
N THR A 7 3.75 14.52 12.37
CA THR A 7 3.61 14.51 10.92
C THR A 7 3.80 13.09 10.37
N PRO A 8 2.73 12.26 10.31
CA PRO A 8 2.86 10.86 9.94
C PRO A 8 3.00 10.65 8.44
N TYR A 9 3.86 9.71 8.07
CA TYR A 9 3.93 9.11 6.75
C TYR A 9 3.04 7.86 6.69
N HIS A 10 1.99 7.90 5.85
CA HIS A 10 0.99 6.84 5.66
C HIS A 10 0.68 6.72 4.15
N MET A 11 -0.08 5.71 3.70
CA MET A 11 -0.39 5.52 2.28
C MET A 11 -1.01 6.75 1.59
N VAL A 12 -1.74 7.57 2.35
CA VAL A 12 -2.34 8.81 1.82
C VAL A 12 -1.25 9.81 1.44
N GLU A 13 -0.25 9.99 2.31
CA GLU A 13 0.93 10.81 2.04
C GLU A 13 1.79 10.22 0.91
N VAL A 14 1.92 8.89 0.81
CA VAL A 14 2.58 8.24 -0.34
C VAL A 14 1.96 8.69 -1.67
N ILE A 15 0.64 8.77 -1.74
CA ILE A 15 -0.09 9.18 -2.95
C ILE A 15 0.06 10.69 -3.18
N LYS A 16 -0.09 11.51 -2.13
CA LYS A 16 -0.04 12.98 -2.23
C LYS A 16 1.34 13.49 -2.61
N GLU A 17 2.40 12.92 -2.04
CA GLU A 17 3.79 13.30 -2.31
C GLU A 17 4.33 12.67 -3.61
N GLY A 18 3.55 11.82 -4.29
CA GLY A 18 4.00 11.12 -5.50
C GLY A 18 5.04 10.03 -5.23
N HIS A 19 5.10 9.52 -4.00
CA HIS A 19 6.08 8.53 -3.54
C HIS A 19 5.71 7.07 -3.91
N MET A 20 4.69 6.83 -4.73
CA MET A 20 4.28 5.47 -5.09
C MET A 20 5.42 4.66 -5.72
N LYS A 21 6.22 5.26 -6.61
CA LYS A 21 7.31 4.56 -7.29
C LYS A 21 8.46 4.18 -6.37
N VAL A 22 8.88 5.09 -5.48
CA VAL A 22 9.93 4.79 -4.50
C VAL A 22 9.47 3.72 -3.52
N LEU A 23 8.18 3.72 -3.13
CA LEU A 23 7.64 2.65 -2.30
C LEU A 23 7.60 1.30 -3.03
N GLN A 24 7.23 1.28 -4.31
CA GLN A 24 7.30 0.06 -5.14
C GLN A 24 8.73 -0.46 -5.21
N GLU A 25 9.68 0.41 -5.53
CA GLU A 25 11.10 0.08 -5.68
C GLU A 25 11.69 -0.48 -4.36
N ALA A 26 11.47 0.22 -3.25
CA ALA A 26 11.94 -0.22 -1.94
C ALA A 26 11.31 -1.55 -1.51
N THR A 27 10.01 -1.75 -1.76
CA THR A 27 9.34 -3.02 -1.47
C THR A 27 9.90 -4.15 -2.33
N ILE A 28 10.13 -3.92 -3.63
CA ILE A 28 10.72 -4.93 -4.53
C ILE A 28 12.15 -5.27 -4.10
N ALA A 29 12.98 -4.27 -3.78
CA ALA A 29 14.36 -4.48 -3.32
C ALA A 29 14.40 -5.30 -2.03
N GLN A 30 13.42 -5.10 -1.16
CA GLN A 30 13.24 -5.83 0.09
C GLN A 30 12.82 -7.28 -0.12
N LEU A 31 11.84 -7.54 -1.00
CA LEU A 31 11.24 -8.86 -1.20
C LEU A 31 12.01 -9.75 -2.17
N ASN A 32 12.66 -9.15 -3.16
CA ASN A 32 13.32 -9.87 -4.24
C ASN A 32 14.81 -9.48 -4.32
N ARG A 33 15.65 -10.31 -3.72
CA ARG A 33 17.13 -10.18 -3.79
C ARG A 33 17.70 -10.24 -5.21
N PHE A 34 16.93 -10.76 -6.18
CA PHE A 34 17.32 -10.86 -7.58
C PHE A 34 16.69 -9.76 -8.45
N SER A 35 16.04 -8.76 -7.85
CA SER A 35 15.44 -7.64 -8.59
C SER A 35 16.47 -6.77 -9.31
N GLY A 36 17.74 -6.82 -8.91
CA GLY A 36 18.78 -5.92 -9.38
C GLY A 36 18.69 -4.51 -8.78
N ILE A 37 17.73 -4.28 -7.88
CA ILE A 37 17.53 -3.02 -7.17
C ILE A 37 18.32 -3.10 -5.86
N GLN A 38 19.15 -2.09 -5.60
CA GLN A 38 19.87 -2.00 -4.33
C GLN A 38 18.87 -1.84 -3.19
N ARG A 39 19.06 -2.61 -2.11
CA ARG A 39 18.24 -2.47 -0.91
C ARG A 39 18.55 -1.13 -0.24
N TYR A 40 17.49 -0.42 0.11
CA TYR A 40 17.55 0.90 0.71
C TYR A 40 18.14 0.77 2.12
N ASP A 41 19.05 1.68 2.46
CA ASP A 41 19.61 1.78 3.80
C ASP A 41 18.97 2.92 4.61
N LYS A 42 19.45 3.14 5.84
CA LYS A 42 18.93 4.20 6.71
C LYS A 42 19.02 5.59 6.07
N ALA A 43 20.11 5.89 5.35
CA ALA A 43 20.28 7.20 4.75
C ALA A 43 19.29 7.42 3.60
N ASP A 44 19.00 6.38 2.81
CA ASP A 44 17.95 6.42 1.79
C ASP A 44 16.57 6.67 2.43
N PHE A 45 16.26 5.96 3.52
CA PHE A 45 15.01 6.11 4.25
C PHE A 45 14.86 7.51 4.89
N ASP A 46 15.92 8.02 5.52
CA ASP A 46 15.94 9.36 6.12
C ASP A 46 15.76 10.45 5.05
N LYS A 47 16.37 10.30 3.87
CA LYS A 47 16.17 11.21 2.75
C LYS A 47 14.75 11.17 2.21
N TRP A 48 14.18 9.97 2.05
CA TRP A 48 12.84 9.78 1.53
C TRP A 48 11.76 10.31 2.49
N MET A 49 11.90 10.07 3.80
CA MET A 49 10.90 10.43 4.81
C MET A 49 11.28 11.67 5.62
N GLY A 50 12.28 12.45 5.23
CA GLY A 50 12.85 13.53 6.06
C GLY A 50 11.89 14.65 6.47
N ASN A 51 10.71 14.74 5.84
CA ASN A 51 9.64 15.68 6.22
C ASN A 51 8.62 15.09 7.21
N PHE A 52 8.81 13.85 7.65
CA PHE A 52 7.91 13.10 8.51
C PHE A 52 8.64 12.68 9.79
N ASP A 53 7.94 12.72 10.91
CA ASP A 53 8.48 12.39 12.23
C ASP A 53 7.97 11.04 12.77
N CYS A 54 7.05 10.39 12.04
CA CYS A 54 6.64 9.02 12.30
C CYS A 54 6.13 8.36 11.03
N ALA A 55 6.21 7.03 10.97
CA ALA A 55 5.68 6.23 9.87
C ALA A 55 4.63 5.25 10.41
N VAL A 56 3.48 5.20 9.74
CA VAL A 56 2.37 4.32 10.07
C VAL A 56 2.19 3.37 8.90
N GLU A 57 1.99 2.07 9.17
CA GLU A 57 1.83 0.94 8.22
C GLU A 57 2.99 0.70 7.22
N ILE A 58 3.56 1.74 6.61
CA ILE A 58 4.64 1.68 5.61
C ILE A 58 5.84 0.83 6.05
N PRO A 59 6.32 0.92 7.31
CA PRO A 59 7.44 0.08 7.77
C PRO A 59 7.22 -1.42 7.57
N SER A 60 5.97 -1.90 7.63
CA SER A 60 5.66 -3.31 7.45
C SER A 60 5.96 -3.83 6.04
N PHE A 61 5.83 -2.98 5.02
CA PHE A 61 6.17 -3.32 3.64
C PHE A 61 7.67 -3.21 3.35
N MET A 62 8.40 -2.40 4.13
CA MET A 62 9.86 -2.25 4.03
C MET A 62 10.62 -3.37 4.76
N GLY A 63 9.92 -4.18 5.55
CA GLY A 63 10.42 -5.39 6.18
C GLY A 63 11.44 -5.15 7.29
N MET A 64 12.04 -6.23 7.77
CA MET A 64 12.90 -6.21 8.97
C MET A 64 14.19 -5.41 8.81
N HIS A 65 14.65 -5.11 7.58
CA HIS A 65 15.86 -4.32 7.38
C HIS A 65 15.65 -2.86 7.79
N TYR A 66 14.57 -2.24 7.29
CA TYR A 66 14.13 -0.91 7.70
C TYR A 66 13.97 -0.81 9.22
N LEU A 67 13.30 -1.80 9.82
CA LEU A 67 13.03 -1.77 11.24
C LEU A 67 14.31 -1.90 12.07
N ARG A 68 15.24 -2.77 11.67
CA ARG A 68 16.54 -2.92 12.33
C ARG A 68 17.38 -1.65 12.23
N SER A 69 17.39 -0.97 11.09
CA SER A 69 18.16 0.28 10.94
C SER A 69 17.67 1.39 11.85
N TYR A 70 16.35 1.50 12.09
CA TYR A 70 15.80 2.46 13.05
C TYR A 70 15.86 1.96 14.50
N ALA A 71 15.92 0.65 14.73
CA ALA A 71 16.13 0.09 16.07
C ALA A 71 17.54 0.38 16.60
N GLU A 72 18.50 0.79 15.78
CA GLU A 72 19.81 1.27 16.24
C GLU A 72 19.76 2.70 16.78
N ASP A 73 18.77 3.49 16.38
CA ASP A 73 18.57 4.86 16.85
C ASP A 73 17.81 4.87 18.18
N PRO A 74 18.42 5.28 19.30
CA PRO A 74 17.77 5.26 20.62
C PRO A 74 16.62 6.26 20.73
N GLY A 75 16.55 7.27 19.85
CA GLY A 75 15.48 8.29 19.84
C GLY A 75 14.17 7.79 19.24
N ILE A 76 14.16 6.63 18.58
CA ILE A 76 12.97 6.09 17.91
C ILE A 76 12.21 5.13 18.83
N ARG A 77 10.90 5.36 18.95
CA ARG A 77 9.95 4.47 19.65
C ARG A 77 9.10 3.73 18.63
N PHE A 78 8.73 2.50 18.96
CA PHE A 78 7.96 1.60 18.08
C PHE A 78 6.63 1.24 18.73
N ILE A 79 5.55 1.38 17.97
CA ILE A 79 4.22 0.89 18.35
C ILE A 79 3.87 -0.24 17.38
N LEU A 80 3.81 -1.46 17.89
CA LEU A 80 3.41 -2.65 17.15
C LEU A 80 1.97 -3.00 17.47
N THR A 81 1.09 -2.92 16.47
CA THR A 81 -0.29 -3.39 16.62
C THR A 81 -0.42 -4.84 16.14
N GLU A 82 -1.08 -5.66 16.93
CA GLU A 82 -1.38 -7.05 16.59
C GLU A 82 -2.86 -7.40 16.79
N ARG A 83 -3.31 -8.47 16.14
CA ARG A 83 -4.67 -9.00 16.24
C ARG A 83 -4.68 -10.46 15.77
N ASP A 84 -5.83 -11.14 15.87
CA ASP A 84 -6.01 -12.46 15.26
C ASP A 84 -5.53 -12.47 13.79
N PRO A 85 -4.59 -13.35 13.40
CA PRO A 85 -4.06 -13.43 12.05
C PRO A 85 -5.13 -13.65 10.99
N SER A 86 -6.17 -14.42 11.29
CA SER A 86 -7.23 -14.73 10.33
C SER A 86 -8.12 -13.50 10.06
N ARG A 87 -8.43 -12.72 11.10
CA ARG A 87 -9.07 -11.40 10.98
C ARG A 87 -8.19 -10.43 10.20
N TRP A 88 -6.87 -10.49 10.39
CA TRP A 88 -5.94 -9.68 9.63
C TRP A 88 -5.95 -10.02 8.14
N CYS A 89 -5.85 -11.30 7.77
CA CYS A 89 -5.88 -11.75 6.37
C CYS A 89 -7.17 -11.31 5.67
N ARG A 90 -8.34 -11.57 6.28
CA ARG A 90 -9.63 -11.09 5.75
C ARG A 90 -9.69 -9.58 5.56
N SER A 91 -9.11 -8.81 6.48
CA SER A 91 -9.08 -7.35 6.37
C SER A 91 -8.16 -6.89 5.25
N PHE A 92 -7.04 -7.57 5.01
CA PHE A 92 -6.08 -7.27 3.95
C PHE A 92 -6.64 -7.63 2.56
N ASP A 93 -7.36 -8.75 2.45
CA ASP A 93 -8.12 -9.11 1.26
C ASP A 93 -9.21 -8.07 0.93
N ASN A 94 -9.94 -7.59 1.94
CA ASN A 94 -10.98 -6.58 1.75
C ASN A 94 -10.42 -5.18 1.40
N THR A 95 -9.11 -4.96 1.47
CA THR A 95 -8.46 -3.69 1.13
C THR A 95 -7.53 -3.84 -0.07
N ALA A 96 -6.27 -4.25 0.15
CA ALA A 96 -5.30 -4.42 -0.93
C ALA A 96 -5.76 -5.48 -1.95
N GLY A 97 -6.35 -6.59 -1.48
CA GLY A 97 -6.89 -7.63 -2.35
C GLY A 97 -8.02 -7.11 -3.25
N TYR A 98 -8.94 -6.31 -2.71
CA TYR A 98 -9.98 -5.63 -3.48
C TYR A 98 -9.41 -4.77 -4.62
N VAL A 99 -8.32 -4.03 -4.37
CA VAL A 99 -7.67 -3.22 -5.43
C VAL A 99 -6.98 -4.11 -6.48
N VAL A 100 -6.38 -5.22 -6.06
CA VAL A 100 -5.79 -6.22 -6.97
C VAL A 100 -6.86 -6.82 -7.89
N ASP A 101 -8.02 -7.17 -7.35
CA ASP A 101 -9.14 -7.69 -8.15
C ASP A 101 -9.70 -6.63 -9.12
N LEU A 102 -9.84 -5.38 -8.67
CA LEU A 102 -10.18 -4.26 -9.55
C LEU A 102 -9.18 -4.13 -10.71
N ALA A 103 -7.88 -4.27 -10.46
CA ALA A 103 -6.84 -4.17 -11.49
C ALA A 103 -6.92 -5.25 -12.59
N ARG A 104 -7.62 -6.36 -12.30
CA ARG A 104 -7.82 -7.51 -13.18
C ARG A 104 -9.20 -7.52 -13.86
N THR A 105 -10.11 -6.66 -13.44
CA THR A 105 -11.50 -6.63 -13.92
C THR A 105 -11.69 -5.56 -15.01
N PHE A 106 -12.55 -5.84 -16.00
CA PHE A 106 -12.95 -4.85 -17.01
C PHE A 106 -13.81 -3.74 -16.36
N PRO A 107 -13.61 -2.45 -16.69
CA PRO A 107 -12.72 -1.92 -17.73
C PRO A 107 -11.28 -1.63 -17.26
N THR A 108 -11.02 -1.67 -15.96
CA THR A 108 -9.73 -1.27 -15.35
C THR A 108 -8.53 -2.03 -15.89
N CYS A 109 -8.68 -3.33 -16.19
CA CYS A 109 -7.60 -4.16 -16.73
C CYS A 109 -7.06 -3.66 -18.09
N VAL A 110 -7.85 -2.90 -18.84
CA VAL A 110 -7.45 -2.21 -20.08
C VAL A 110 -7.05 -0.77 -19.78
N LEU A 111 -7.90 -0.04 -19.06
CA LEU A 111 -7.73 1.41 -18.84
C LEU A 111 -6.47 1.76 -18.06
N LYS A 112 -5.94 0.86 -17.22
CA LYS A 112 -4.67 1.08 -16.53
C LYS A 112 -3.52 1.41 -17.47
N TYR A 113 -3.51 0.92 -18.71
CA TYR A 113 -2.44 1.22 -19.67
C TYR A 113 -2.51 2.64 -20.26
N PHE A 114 -3.62 3.35 -20.03
CA PHE A 114 -3.88 4.69 -20.57
C PHE A 114 -3.81 5.80 -19.50
N ASP A 115 -3.44 5.48 -18.25
CA ASP A 115 -3.14 6.47 -17.22
C ASP A 115 -2.00 5.95 -16.31
N VAL A 116 -0.87 6.68 -16.31
CA VAL A 116 0.33 6.28 -15.58
C VAL A 116 0.06 6.22 -14.07
N THR A 117 -0.67 7.20 -13.53
CA THR A 117 -0.97 7.26 -12.09
C THR A 117 -1.88 6.11 -11.68
N LEU A 118 -2.89 5.77 -12.48
CA LEU A 118 -3.76 4.61 -12.26
C LEU A 118 -2.94 3.32 -12.26
N ARG A 119 -2.06 3.13 -13.27
CA ARG A 119 -1.17 1.97 -13.34
C ARG A 119 -0.29 1.86 -12.10
N ASP A 120 0.36 2.95 -11.70
CA ASP A 120 1.28 2.96 -10.56
C ASP A 120 0.54 2.69 -9.25
N PHE A 121 -0.68 3.23 -9.06
CA PHE A 121 -1.52 2.94 -7.90
C PHE A 121 -1.92 1.46 -7.83
N LEU A 122 -2.38 0.89 -8.93
CA LEU A 122 -2.78 -0.52 -9.01
C LEU A 122 -1.57 -1.45 -8.82
N TYR A 123 -0.43 -1.12 -9.42
CA TYR A 123 0.79 -1.91 -9.32
C TYR A 123 1.41 -1.86 -7.92
N LEU A 124 1.35 -0.70 -7.26
CA LEU A 124 1.75 -0.58 -5.86
C LEU A 124 0.94 -1.55 -5.00
N ASN A 125 -0.40 -1.49 -5.05
CA ASN A 125 -1.24 -2.40 -4.26
C ASN A 125 -0.97 -3.88 -4.56
N GLN A 126 -0.68 -4.22 -5.82
CA GLN A 126 -0.26 -5.58 -6.20
C GLN A 126 1.04 -6.01 -5.52
N ILE A 127 2.07 -5.16 -5.54
CA ILE A 127 3.35 -5.44 -4.89
C ILE A 127 3.18 -5.59 -3.38
N LEU A 128 2.42 -4.68 -2.76
CA LEU A 128 2.16 -4.73 -1.32
C LEU A 128 1.38 -5.99 -0.93
N TYR A 129 0.43 -6.43 -1.76
CA TYR A 129 -0.27 -7.69 -1.53
C TYR A 129 0.69 -8.88 -1.62
N TRP A 130 1.48 -8.94 -2.69
CA TRP A 130 2.51 -9.97 -2.89
C TRP A 130 3.57 -10.02 -1.79
N ALA A 131 3.85 -8.90 -1.12
CA ALA A 131 4.75 -8.83 0.02
C ALA A 131 4.34 -9.75 1.17
N PHE A 132 3.02 -9.91 1.36
CA PHE A 132 2.47 -10.76 2.42
C PHE A 132 1.99 -12.11 1.91
N SER A 133 1.64 -12.24 0.63
CA SER A 133 1.08 -13.47 0.07
C SER A 133 2.09 -14.35 -0.69
N ASP A 134 3.40 -14.06 -0.60
CA ASP A 134 4.46 -14.74 -1.37
C ASP A 134 4.21 -14.74 -2.88
N GLY A 135 3.72 -13.62 -3.41
CA GLY A 135 3.41 -13.48 -4.83
C GLY A 135 2.07 -14.08 -5.26
N ALA A 136 1.29 -14.66 -4.35
CA ALA A 136 -0.06 -15.15 -4.66
C ALA A 136 -1.05 -13.98 -4.82
N ASN A 137 -2.08 -14.17 -5.64
CA ASN A 137 -3.17 -13.21 -5.79
C ASN A 137 -4.35 -13.55 -4.85
N PRO A 138 -5.27 -12.60 -4.63
CA PRO A 138 -6.53 -12.88 -3.97
C PRO A 138 -7.25 -14.07 -4.60
N GLY A 139 -7.72 -14.98 -3.76
CA GLY A 139 -8.41 -16.20 -4.16
C GLY A 139 -7.50 -17.38 -4.56
N ASP A 140 -6.19 -17.19 -4.67
CA ASP A 140 -5.27 -18.30 -4.92
C ASP A 140 -5.24 -19.26 -3.69
N PRO A 141 -5.16 -20.59 -3.88
CA PRO A 141 -5.30 -21.56 -2.80
C PRO A 141 -4.32 -21.39 -1.63
N ASN A 142 -3.13 -20.84 -1.90
CA ASN A 142 -2.07 -20.67 -0.90
C ASN A 142 -1.99 -19.24 -0.33
N SER A 143 -2.81 -18.30 -0.81
CA SER A 143 -2.68 -16.88 -0.43
C SER A 143 -2.91 -16.66 1.07
N ASP A 144 -4.02 -17.18 1.62
CA ASP A 144 -4.35 -17.04 3.04
C ASP A 144 -3.30 -17.68 3.96
N ALA A 145 -2.83 -18.88 3.60
CA ALA A 145 -1.81 -19.58 4.37
C ALA A 145 -0.47 -18.83 4.38
N ALA A 146 -0.05 -18.28 3.25
CA ALA A 146 1.17 -17.47 3.15
C ALA A 146 1.03 -16.17 3.95
N MET A 147 -0.06 -15.43 3.77
CA MET A 147 -0.37 -14.20 4.50
C MET A 147 -0.38 -14.41 6.02
N ARG A 148 -1.03 -15.47 6.49
CA ARG A 148 -1.09 -15.80 7.92
C ARG A 148 0.29 -16.12 8.48
N ARG A 149 1.09 -16.92 7.78
CA ARG A 149 2.47 -17.24 8.20
C ARG A 149 3.31 -15.97 8.26
N ASN A 150 3.36 -15.21 7.18
CA ASN A 150 4.19 -14.01 7.06
C ASN A 150 3.79 -12.94 8.10
N TYR A 151 2.51 -12.81 8.41
CA TYR A 151 2.03 -11.96 9.50
C TYR A 151 2.60 -12.39 10.85
N ILE A 152 2.47 -13.67 11.21
CA ILE A 152 2.95 -14.21 12.50
C ILE A 152 4.47 -14.04 12.62
N GLU A 153 5.21 -14.41 11.57
CA GLU A 153 6.67 -14.29 11.52
C GLU A 153 7.13 -12.84 11.64
N TYR A 154 6.44 -11.90 10.96
CA TYR A 154 6.73 -10.48 11.07
C TYR A 154 6.53 -9.98 12.50
N ILE A 155 5.37 -10.24 13.11
CA ILE A 155 5.07 -9.82 14.50
C ILE A 155 6.13 -10.36 15.47
N GLN A 156 6.50 -11.63 15.37
CA GLN A 156 7.54 -12.24 16.21
C GLN A 156 8.90 -11.56 15.98
N SER A 157 9.29 -11.38 14.72
CA SER A 157 10.57 -10.76 14.35
C SER A 157 10.68 -9.32 14.88
N VAL A 158 9.58 -8.54 14.87
CA VAL A 158 9.57 -7.19 15.46
C VAL A 158 9.81 -7.24 16.96
N LYS A 159 9.10 -8.12 17.67
CA LYS A 159 9.24 -8.28 19.14
C LYS A 159 10.64 -8.72 19.55
N GLU A 160 11.34 -9.46 18.70
CA GLU A 160 12.72 -9.89 18.93
C GLU A 160 13.76 -8.80 18.60
N ALA A 161 13.52 -8.02 17.55
CA ALA A 161 14.49 -7.06 17.04
C ALA A 161 14.47 -5.70 17.77
N VAL A 162 13.33 -5.28 18.31
CA VAL A 162 13.19 -3.97 18.96
C VAL A 162 13.40 -4.09 20.48
N PRO A 163 14.22 -3.20 21.10
CA PRO A 163 14.34 -3.16 22.55
C PRO A 163 13.00 -2.95 23.26
N LYS A 164 12.74 -3.73 24.31
CA LYS A 164 11.44 -3.78 25.01
C LYS A 164 11.02 -2.43 25.60
N ASP A 165 11.98 -1.63 26.06
CA ASP A 165 11.77 -0.29 26.60
C ASP A 165 11.33 0.72 25.53
N ARG A 166 11.54 0.42 24.25
CA ARG A 166 11.12 1.24 23.10
C ARG A 166 10.05 0.57 22.24
N LEU A 167 9.44 -0.52 22.71
CA LEU A 167 8.40 -1.25 21.99
C LEU A 167 7.11 -1.29 22.82
N LEU A 168 6.07 -0.59 22.35
CA LEU A 168 4.70 -0.78 22.80
C LEU A 168 4.00 -1.80 21.90
N VAL A 169 3.59 -2.92 22.46
CA VAL A 169 2.74 -3.91 21.76
C VAL A 169 1.29 -3.67 22.15
N VAL A 170 0.41 -3.48 21.16
CA VAL A 170 -1.03 -3.29 21.38
C VAL A 170 -1.81 -4.35 20.64
N ASN A 171 -2.54 -5.19 21.38
CA ASN A 171 -3.54 -6.06 20.77
C ASN A 171 -4.82 -5.26 20.49
N LEU A 172 -5.20 -5.16 19.21
CA LEU A 172 -6.38 -4.40 18.77
C LEU A 172 -7.71 -4.94 19.28
N GLU A 173 -7.72 -6.19 19.77
CA GLU A 173 -8.89 -6.84 20.38
C GLU A 173 -9.13 -6.33 21.80
N ASP A 174 -8.08 -5.90 22.50
CA ASP A 174 -8.15 -5.24 23.82
C ASP A 174 -8.47 -3.74 23.70
N GLY A 175 -8.44 -3.21 22.48
CA GLY A 175 -8.68 -1.81 22.17
C GLY A 175 -7.39 -1.03 21.92
N LEU A 176 -7.55 0.11 21.25
CA LEU A 176 -6.47 1.06 20.97
C LEU A 176 -7.00 2.46 21.22
N GLY A 177 -6.31 3.22 22.06
CA GLY A 177 -6.76 4.51 22.56
C GLY A 177 -5.60 5.39 23.02
N TRP A 178 -5.93 6.62 23.43
CA TRP A 178 -4.92 7.56 23.96
C TRP A 178 -4.25 7.04 25.22
N GLU A 179 -5.00 6.37 26.10
CA GLU A 179 -4.48 5.82 27.36
C GLU A 179 -3.39 4.75 27.15
N GLN A 180 -3.39 4.06 26.01
CA GLN A 180 -2.34 3.11 25.67
C GLN A 180 -1.12 3.79 25.02
N ILE A 181 -1.36 4.79 24.16
CA ILE A 181 -0.32 5.40 23.32
C ILE A 181 0.41 6.54 24.05
N CYS A 182 -0.34 7.44 24.69
CA CYS A 182 0.21 8.68 25.25
C CYS A 182 1.23 8.43 26.37
N PRO A 183 1.02 7.52 27.35
CA PRO A 183 2.03 7.23 28.38
C PRO A 183 3.34 6.71 27.79
N PHE A 184 3.27 5.85 26.79
CA PHE A 184 4.45 5.31 26.10
C PHE A 184 5.22 6.37 25.32
N LEU A 185 4.51 7.33 24.73
CA LEU A 185 5.10 8.47 24.04
C LEU A 185 5.51 9.62 24.99
N GLU A 186 5.24 9.48 26.30
CA GLU A 186 5.46 10.54 27.30
C GLU A 186 4.73 11.84 26.96
N MET A 187 3.49 11.71 26.46
CA MET A 187 2.64 12.84 26.06
C MET A 187 1.37 12.90 26.91
N SER A 188 0.77 14.08 27.01
CA SER A 188 -0.55 14.22 27.61
C SER A 188 -1.63 13.57 26.75
N VAL A 189 -2.66 13.01 27.39
CA VAL A 189 -3.88 12.57 26.71
C VAL A 189 -4.63 13.82 26.21
N PRO A 190 -4.94 13.93 24.91
CA PRO A 190 -5.71 15.06 24.40
C PRO A 190 -7.18 14.97 24.83
N ASP A 191 -7.86 16.11 24.90
CA ASP A 191 -9.31 16.21 25.18
C ASP A 191 -10.19 15.83 23.97
N GLU A 192 -9.59 15.25 22.94
CA GLU A 192 -10.27 14.76 21.76
C GLU A 192 -10.52 13.25 21.85
N LYS A 193 -11.68 12.80 21.37
CA LYS A 193 -11.96 11.36 21.28
C LYS A 193 -10.95 10.67 20.36
N TYR A 194 -10.48 9.48 20.76
CA TYR A 194 -9.62 8.68 19.89
C TYR A 194 -10.27 8.46 18.51
N PRO A 195 -9.52 8.66 17.39
CA PRO A 195 -10.09 8.56 16.06
C PRO A 195 -10.72 7.19 15.80
N GLY A 196 -11.77 7.18 14.99
CA GLY A 196 -12.46 5.96 14.58
C GLY A 196 -11.55 4.98 13.83
N ARG A 197 -11.97 3.71 13.79
CA ARG A 197 -11.27 2.67 13.03
C ARG A 197 -11.55 2.86 11.54
N ASN A 198 -10.54 2.63 10.70
CA ASN A 198 -10.73 2.54 9.25
C ASN A 198 -11.65 1.35 8.94
N THR A 199 -12.79 1.61 8.28
CA THR A 199 -13.68 0.54 7.82
C THR A 199 -13.38 0.16 6.36
N PRO A 200 -13.75 -1.06 5.93
CA PRO A 200 -13.66 -1.42 4.51
C PRO A 200 -14.46 -0.48 3.59
N GLU A 201 -15.56 0.10 4.09
CA GLU A 201 -16.37 1.05 3.31
C GLU A 201 -15.63 2.38 3.11
N ASP A 202 -15.02 2.92 4.17
CA ASP A 202 -14.18 4.13 4.07
C ASP A 202 -13.04 3.92 3.07
N PHE A 203 -12.44 2.72 3.09
CA PHE A 203 -11.39 2.35 2.13
C PHE A 203 -11.91 2.32 0.69
N ARG A 204 -13.08 1.73 0.43
CA ARG A 204 -13.69 1.71 -0.91
C ARG A 204 -14.01 3.11 -1.41
N VAL A 205 -14.52 3.99 -0.53
CA VAL A 205 -14.77 5.40 -0.85
C VAL A 205 -13.46 6.09 -1.23
N LEU A 206 -12.39 5.91 -0.44
CA LEU A 206 -11.07 6.46 -0.73
C LEU A 206 -10.54 5.96 -2.09
N VAL A 207 -10.56 4.65 -2.33
CA VAL A 207 -10.12 4.04 -3.60
C VAL A 207 -10.92 4.59 -4.78
N SER A 208 -12.24 4.69 -4.65
CA SER A 208 -13.11 5.25 -5.69
C SER A 208 -12.77 6.71 -6.00
N SER A 209 -12.50 7.52 -4.96
CA SER A 209 -12.13 8.93 -5.12
C SER A 209 -10.81 9.11 -5.89
N ILE A 210 -9.88 8.17 -5.73
CA ILE A 210 -8.59 8.16 -6.43
C ILE A 210 -8.76 7.64 -7.87
N MET A 211 -9.45 6.50 -8.04
CA MET A 211 -9.51 5.78 -9.31
C MET A 211 -10.48 6.41 -10.32
N THR A 212 -11.65 6.90 -9.89
CA THR A 212 -12.72 7.33 -10.81
C THR A 212 -12.26 8.43 -11.77
N PRO A 213 -11.61 9.53 -11.33
CA PRO A 213 -11.12 10.56 -12.25
C PRO A 213 -10.06 10.03 -13.22
N LYS A 214 -9.23 9.08 -12.78
CA LYS A 214 -8.17 8.49 -13.62
C LYS A 214 -8.73 7.51 -14.63
N LEU A 215 -9.76 6.73 -14.26
CA LEU A 215 -10.49 5.86 -15.18
C LEU A 215 -11.20 6.67 -16.27
N GLN A 216 -11.84 7.80 -15.91
CA GLN A 216 -12.45 8.72 -16.88
C GLN A 216 -11.40 9.29 -17.85
N ALA A 217 -10.27 9.79 -17.32
CA ALA A 217 -9.18 10.31 -18.15
C ALA A 217 -8.57 9.21 -19.05
N ALA A 218 -8.39 8.00 -18.54
CA ALA A 218 -7.91 6.84 -19.30
C ALA A 218 -8.88 6.47 -20.43
N ALA A 219 -10.18 6.47 -20.17
CA ALA A 219 -11.19 6.17 -21.19
C ALA A 219 -11.20 7.23 -22.30
N LEU A 220 -11.06 8.52 -21.96
CA LEU A 220 -10.91 9.59 -22.95
C LEU A 220 -9.63 9.44 -23.77
N ARG A 221 -8.50 9.07 -23.15
CA ARG A 221 -7.25 8.83 -23.89
C ARG A 221 -7.33 7.62 -24.81
N LEU A 222 -7.97 6.54 -24.37
CA LEU A 222 -8.23 5.38 -25.21
C LEU A 222 -9.14 5.76 -26.39
N SER A 223 -10.20 6.53 -26.17
CA SER A 223 -11.11 6.92 -27.25
C SER A 223 -10.42 7.81 -28.31
N MET A 224 -9.53 8.71 -27.89
CA MET A 224 -8.72 9.53 -28.80
C MET A 224 -7.81 8.71 -29.72
N VAL A 225 -7.41 7.49 -29.33
CA VAL A 225 -6.63 6.58 -30.17
C VAL A 225 -7.52 5.63 -30.96
N ALA A 226 -8.53 5.04 -30.30
CA ALA A 226 -9.39 4.01 -30.90
C ALA A 226 -10.27 4.56 -32.02
N VAL A 227 -10.87 5.76 -31.85
CA VAL A 227 -11.79 6.33 -32.84
C VAL A 227 -11.10 6.60 -34.19
N PRO A 228 -9.93 7.28 -34.25
CA PRO A 228 -9.22 7.47 -35.52
C PRO A 228 -8.80 6.15 -36.16
N VAL A 229 -8.31 5.19 -35.37
CA VAL A 229 -7.88 3.88 -35.86
C VAL A 229 -9.04 3.13 -36.52
N VAL A 230 -10.19 3.04 -35.83
CA VAL A 230 -11.40 2.43 -36.39
C VAL A 230 -11.88 3.17 -37.63
N GLY A 231 -11.82 4.51 -37.63
CA GLY A 231 -12.17 5.33 -38.79
C GLY A 231 -11.29 5.03 -40.03
N VAL A 232 -9.97 4.95 -39.84
CA VAL A 232 -9.02 4.61 -40.91
C VAL A 232 -9.26 3.20 -41.42
N PHE A 233 -9.37 2.20 -40.54
CA PHE A 233 -9.62 0.81 -40.96
C PHE A 233 -10.96 0.65 -41.67
N SER A 234 -12.01 1.29 -41.17
CA SER A 234 -13.33 1.30 -41.82
C SER A 234 -13.27 1.92 -43.21
N TYR A 235 -12.58 3.05 -43.37
CA TYR A 235 -12.41 3.71 -44.67
C TYR A 235 -11.60 2.86 -45.65
N VAL A 236 -10.49 2.28 -45.21
CA VAL A 236 -9.65 1.40 -46.05
C VAL A 236 -10.42 0.15 -46.46
N GLY A 237 -11.11 -0.51 -45.52
CA GLY A 237 -11.94 -1.67 -45.80
C GLY A 237 -13.03 -1.37 -46.81
N TRP A 238 -13.76 -0.27 -46.62
CA TRP A 238 -14.77 0.19 -47.57
C TRP A 238 -14.18 0.43 -48.97
N ARG A 239 -13.00 1.06 -49.07
CA ARG A 239 -12.33 1.34 -50.35
C ARG A 239 -11.82 0.09 -51.07
N LEU A 240 -11.41 -0.95 -50.34
CA LEU A 240 -10.95 -2.22 -50.93
C LEU A 240 -12.14 -3.04 -51.45
N LEU A 241 -13.24 -3.07 -50.69
CA LEU A 241 -14.46 -3.76 -51.09
C LEU A 241 -15.12 -3.09 -52.31
N SER A 242 -15.14 -1.76 -52.36
CA SER A 242 -15.72 -1.02 -53.49
C SER A 242 -14.91 -1.08 -54.79
N LYS A 243 -13.64 -1.50 -54.74
CA LYS A 243 -12.81 -1.78 -55.93
C LYS A 243 -12.93 -3.22 -56.44
N SER A 244 -13.50 -4.11 -55.62
CA SER A 244 -13.63 -5.54 -55.93
C SER A 244 -15.03 -5.91 -56.43
N ALA A 245 -15.94 -4.94 -56.47
CA ALA A 245 -17.30 -5.02 -57.01
C ALA A 245 -17.40 -4.22 -58.31
#